data_AF-A0A673WZ48-F1
#
_entry.id   AF-A0A673WZ48-F1
#
_cell.length_a   1.000
_cell.length_b   1.000
_cell.length_c   1.000
_cell.angle_alpha   90.00
_cell.angle_beta   90.00
_cell.angle_gamma   90.00
#
_symmetry.space_group_name_H-M   'P 1'
#
loop_
_entity.id
_entity.type
_entity.pdbx_description
1 polymer ?
#
loop_
_entity_poly.entity_id
_entity_poly.type
_entity_poly.pdbx_seq_one_letter_code
_entity_poly.pdbx_strand_id
1 'polypeptide(L)'
;EMKTGREKGECELGFMNEFHSTTLMDELKGKDRVVSALERELGVQAGYAQKLQLQKEALDEQLGQVREAERHHGSPKREVVPTLGDTQDYINNQEVEDLRDARRFQLKIAELHSVTRKLEDRNALLADERNELLKRVREAESQMKPLLDKYKRMSKKNDDLLQTLQRMEEKLKNLSRENAEMKEKAHSRSQQPQQLKRPTSLTDLSHAHEEQEVEFLKLQVAEQRGIIDELTQRHVVETYFGFDEESVDSETSSLTSYITDLTDRTPATPEEDLEDGVSREEAELRFRQLTREYQALQRAYALLQEQAGGSHDAEREARNREQLQADLIGCQAKIGDLEKALAERGQDSKWVEEKQYLIRANQELHEKMCVLQQAESKLQAEVQDARDQNELLEFRVLELEERERRSPAMGFHMTTFPENTNSALQIYCHQEGIKDVVIPDLMKKLDILGDNGNLRNEEQVVVIQAGTVLSMCEKWLKQIDSTEAALTQKMIDLENEKDLFSKQKGFLEEELDYRKQALDQAYMRIAELEATLYNALQQEPGGRAVAESLSDRQREELGLAVDKLRRQILRQSRQYDSQILQERMELLQQAQQVRRGLDLQPPQRKDAVSLPPSRCMRVSMSVGVFV
;
A
#
# COMPACT_ATOMS: atom_id res chain seq x y z
N GLU A 1 19.35 -0.62 -49.50
CA GLU A 1 20.21 -0.90 -48.33
C GLU A 1 19.55 -0.60 -46.97
N MET A 2 18.78 0.48 -46.79
CA MET A 2 18.20 0.79 -45.45
C MET A 2 17.03 -0.11 -44.99
N LYS A 3 16.27 -0.75 -45.89
CA LYS A 3 15.19 -1.68 -45.50
C LYS A 3 15.71 -3.05 -45.04
N THR A 4 16.73 -3.56 -45.72
CA THR A 4 17.42 -4.82 -45.36
C THR A 4 18.20 -4.75 -44.04
N GLY A 5 18.59 -3.55 -43.58
CA GLY A 5 19.27 -3.36 -42.30
C GLY A 5 18.33 -3.36 -41.09
N ARG A 6 17.07 -2.93 -41.25
CA ARG A 6 16.07 -2.92 -40.17
C ARG A 6 15.54 -4.32 -39.85
N GLU A 7 15.25 -5.11 -40.88
CA GLU A 7 14.77 -6.49 -40.70
C GLU A 7 15.86 -7.41 -40.12
N LYS A 8 17.15 -7.17 -40.45
CA LYS A 8 18.28 -7.85 -39.80
C LYS A 8 18.42 -7.50 -38.32
N GLY A 9 18.29 -6.22 -37.97
CA GLY A 9 18.40 -5.76 -36.58
C GLY A 9 17.25 -6.26 -35.69
N GLU A 10 16.03 -6.34 -36.22
CA GLU A 10 14.89 -6.89 -35.48
C GLU A 10 14.98 -8.41 -35.31
N CYS A 11 15.50 -9.14 -36.31
CA CYS A 11 15.81 -10.56 -36.15
C CYS A 11 16.93 -10.79 -35.12
N GLU A 12 18.02 -10.04 -35.17
CA GLU A 12 19.13 -10.18 -34.21
C GLU A 12 18.72 -9.84 -32.76
N LEU A 13 17.85 -8.83 -32.57
CA LEU A 13 17.27 -8.50 -31.26
C LEU A 13 16.28 -9.55 -30.75
N GLY A 14 15.49 -10.16 -31.65
CA GLY A 14 14.62 -11.28 -31.32
C GLY A 14 15.41 -12.51 -30.88
N PHE A 15 16.44 -12.89 -31.64
CA PHE A 15 17.34 -14.00 -31.30
C PHE A 15 18.12 -13.75 -30.00
N MET A 16 18.59 -12.53 -29.74
CA MET A 16 19.26 -12.19 -28.47
C MET A 16 18.34 -12.27 -27.25
N ASN A 17 17.08 -11.83 -27.38
CA ASN A 17 16.10 -11.92 -26.30
C ASN A 17 15.68 -13.37 -26.03
N GLU A 18 15.50 -14.19 -27.07
CA GLU A 18 15.15 -15.60 -26.94
C GLU A 18 16.33 -16.42 -26.38
N PHE A 19 17.57 -16.09 -26.78
CA PHE A 19 18.79 -16.68 -26.21
C PHE A 19 19.00 -16.27 -24.74
N HIS A 20 18.74 -15.01 -24.37
CA HIS A 20 18.77 -14.60 -22.96
C HIS A 20 17.69 -15.27 -22.12
N SER A 21 16.47 -15.41 -22.66
CA SER A 21 15.37 -16.07 -21.97
C SER A 21 15.66 -17.56 -21.73
N THR A 22 16.21 -18.25 -22.72
CA THR A 22 16.61 -19.66 -22.60
C THR A 22 17.78 -19.85 -21.64
N THR A 23 18.78 -18.95 -21.66
CA THR A 23 19.91 -18.97 -20.73
C THR A 23 19.45 -18.76 -19.28
N LEU A 24 18.57 -17.78 -19.04
CA LEU A 24 17.99 -17.52 -17.71
C LEU A 24 17.14 -18.70 -17.22
N MET A 25 16.37 -19.35 -18.10
CA MET A 25 15.60 -20.54 -17.76
C MET A 25 16.49 -21.73 -17.37
N ASP A 26 17.63 -21.90 -18.05
CA ASP A 26 18.57 -22.98 -17.72
C ASP A 26 19.37 -22.70 -16.45
N GLU A 27 19.68 -21.43 -16.17
CA GLU A 27 20.20 -21.02 -14.85
C GLU A 27 19.19 -21.27 -13.73
N LEU A 28 17.90 -21.00 -13.96
CA LEU A 28 16.85 -21.22 -12.96
C LEU A 28 16.69 -22.71 -12.66
N LYS A 29 16.69 -23.56 -13.70
CA LYS A 29 16.70 -25.02 -13.54
C LYS A 29 17.97 -25.52 -12.85
N GLY A 30 19.12 -24.89 -13.10
CA GLY A 30 20.37 -25.16 -12.39
C GLY A 30 20.25 -24.88 -10.89
N LYS A 31 19.68 -23.73 -10.53
CA LYS A 31 19.43 -23.33 -9.14
C LYS A 31 18.43 -24.25 -8.45
N ASP A 32 17.35 -24.66 -9.12
CA ASP A 32 16.37 -25.61 -8.56
C ASP A 32 17.00 -26.97 -8.25
N ARG A 33 17.92 -27.46 -9.09
CA ARG A 33 18.66 -28.72 -8.83
C ARG A 33 19.54 -28.62 -7.59
N VAL A 34 20.19 -27.46 -7.38
CA VAL A 34 21.01 -27.19 -6.19
C VAL A 34 20.13 -27.11 -4.94
N VAL A 35 18.99 -26.43 -5.01
CA VAL A 35 18.03 -26.36 -3.91
C VAL A 35 17.53 -27.76 -3.54
N SER A 36 17.13 -28.57 -4.52
CA SER A 36 16.71 -29.97 -4.29
C SER A 36 17.82 -30.86 -3.71
N ALA A 37 19.09 -30.54 -3.98
CA ALA A 37 20.23 -31.25 -3.38
C ALA A 37 20.43 -30.86 -1.91
N LEU A 38 20.37 -29.56 -1.62
CA LEU A 38 20.48 -29.04 -0.25
C LEU A 38 19.32 -29.50 0.63
N GLU A 39 18.10 -29.58 0.11
CA GLU A 39 16.94 -30.11 0.83
C GLU A 39 17.12 -31.59 1.22
N ARG A 40 17.70 -32.40 0.31
CA ARG A 40 18.04 -33.80 0.61
C ARG A 40 19.13 -33.91 1.68
N GLU A 41 20.19 -33.11 1.59
CA GLU A 41 21.27 -33.11 2.59
C GLU A 41 20.77 -32.65 3.96
N LEU A 42 19.91 -31.63 4.00
CA LEU A 42 19.27 -31.16 5.22
C LEU A 42 18.37 -32.25 5.84
N GLY A 43 17.63 -32.99 5.02
CA GLY A 43 16.85 -34.15 5.46
C GLY A 43 17.71 -35.26 6.08
N VAL A 44 18.87 -35.55 5.48
CA VAL A 44 19.83 -36.54 6.03
C VAL A 44 20.42 -36.05 7.36
N GLN A 45 20.79 -34.77 7.45
CA GLN A 45 21.30 -34.18 8.69
C GLN A 45 20.24 -34.17 9.81
N ALA A 46 19.00 -33.85 9.48
CA ALA A 46 17.89 -33.92 10.43
C ALA A 46 17.68 -35.35 10.95
N GLY A 47 17.77 -36.35 10.08
CA GLY A 47 17.71 -37.76 10.47
C GLY A 47 18.88 -38.17 11.38
N TYR A 48 20.10 -37.70 11.11
CA TYR A 48 21.26 -37.96 11.96
C TYR A 48 21.12 -37.32 13.34
N ALA A 49 20.63 -36.08 13.40
CA ALA A 49 20.34 -35.38 14.66
C ALA A 49 19.27 -36.11 15.48
N GLN A 50 18.21 -36.61 14.85
CA GLN A 50 17.17 -37.40 15.52
C GLN A 50 17.72 -38.72 16.08
N LYS A 51 18.63 -39.38 15.35
CA LYS A 51 19.28 -40.61 15.83
C LYS A 51 20.18 -40.35 17.05
N LEU A 52 20.95 -39.26 17.05
CA LEU A 52 21.75 -38.85 18.21
C LEU A 52 20.89 -38.51 19.43
N GLN A 53 19.75 -37.86 19.19
CA GLN A 53 18.78 -37.55 20.25
C GLN A 53 18.23 -38.82 20.91
N LEU A 54 17.84 -39.83 20.12
CA LEU A 54 17.38 -41.12 20.63
C LEU A 54 18.48 -41.89 21.37
N GLN A 55 19.74 -41.80 20.91
CA GLN A 55 20.87 -42.39 21.64
C GLN A 55 21.12 -41.71 22.98
N LYS A 56 20.95 -40.39 23.05
CA LYS A 56 21.04 -39.64 24.30
C LYS A 56 19.93 -40.06 25.27
N GLU A 57 18.69 -40.16 24.81
CA GLU A 57 17.56 -40.59 25.62
C GLU A 57 17.76 -42.02 26.16
N ALA A 58 18.28 -42.93 25.35
CA ALA A 58 18.63 -44.30 25.78
C ALA A 58 19.76 -44.33 26.83
N LEU A 59 20.76 -43.46 26.70
CA LEU A 59 21.84 -43.30 27.69
C LEU A 59 21.32 -42.71 29.01
N ASP A 60 20.41 -41.74 28.94
CA ASP A 60 19.79 -41.13 30.11
C ASP A 60 18.91 -42.17 30.86
N GLU A 61 18.19 -43.04 30.16
CA GLU A 61 17.46 -44.16 30.77
C GLU A 61 18.39 -45.18 31.45
N GLN A 62 19.51 -45.55 30.81
CA GLN A 62 20.50 -46.43 31.42
C GLN A 62 21.12 -45.83 32.69
N LEU A 63 21.43 -44.53 32.67
CA LEU A 63 21.91 -43.80 33.85
C LEU A 63 20.86 -43.74 34.96
N GLY A 64 19.57 -43.62 34.60
CA GLY A 64 18.46 -43.71 35.55
C GLY A 64 18.41 -45.07 36.25
N GLN A 65 18.52 -46.16 35.48
CA GLN A 65 18.50 -47.52 36.01
C GLN A 65 19.72 -47.83 36.90
N VAL A 66 20.91 -47.32 36.57
CA VAL A 66 22.11 -47.45 37.44
C VAL A 66 21.89 -46.71 38.76
N ARG A 67 21.34 -45.49 38.72
CA ARG A 67 21.03 -44.72 39.93
C ARG A 67 19.96 -45.40 40.79
N GLU A 68 18.98 -46.06 40.19
CA GLU A 68 17.96 -46.84 40.92
C GLU A 68 18.55 -48.13 41.51
N ALA A 69 19.42 -48.84 40.79
CA ALA A 69 20.10 -50.03 41.27
C ALA A 69 21.03 -49.73 42.47
N GLU A 70 21.72 -48.58 42.47
CA GLU A 70 22.56 -48.14 43.58
C GLU A 70 21.75 -47.83 44.86
N ARG A 71 20.47 -47.46 44.75
CA ARG A 71 19.61 -47.23 45.93
C ARG A 71 19.13 -48.52 46.61
N HIS A 72 19.42 -49.70 46.06
CA HIS A 72 18.91 -50.98 46.58
C HIS A 72 20.00 -51.93 47.11
N HIS A 73 21.27 -51.52 47.11
CA HIS A 73 22.39 -52.33 47.62
C HIS A 73 22.92 -51.76 48.95
N GLY A 74 22.25 -52.09 50.05
CA GLY A 74 22.81 -51.94 51.40
C GLY A 74 23.91 -52.99 51.64
N SER A 75 25.13 -52.54 51.97
CA SER A 75 26.31 -53.41 52.04
C SER A 75 26.43 -54.19 53.36
N PRO A 76 26.95 -55.45 53.37
CA PRO A 76 26.99 -56.33 54.54
C PRO A 76 28.10 -56.03 55.56
N LYS A 77 27.81 -56.37 56.82
CA LYS A 77 28.65 -56.21 58.03
C LYS A 77 30.01 -56.93 57.93
N ARG A 78 31.07 -56.28 58.42
CA ARG A 78 32.41 -56.87 58.62
C ARG A 78 32.54 -57.34 60.08
N GLU A 79 32.91 -58.61 60.26
CA GLU A 79 33.19 -59.25 61.54
C GLU A 79 34.52 -58.77 62.15
N VAL A 80 34.57 -58.65 63.48
CA VAL A 80 35.72 -58.25 64.30
C VAL A 80 36.32 -59.50 64.98
N VAL A 81 37.65 -59.65 64.94
CA VAL A 81 38.43 -60.66 65.69
C VAL A 81 39.14 -59.95 66.87
N PRO A 82 39.17 -60.53 68.08
CA PRO A 82 39.66 -59.85 69.29
C PRO A 82 41.15 -60.08 69.52
N THR A 83 41.87 -59.03 69.94
CA THR A 83 43.25 -59.13 70.45
C THR A 83 43.34 -58.47 71.82
N LEU A 84 43.81 -59.25 72.79
CA LEU A 84 44.03 -58.89 74.20
C LEU A 84 45.18 -57.88 74.36
N GLY A 85 45.03 -56.94 75.30
CA GLY A 85 46.15 -56.15 75.83
C GLY A 85 45.74 -54.77 76.39
N ASP A 86 45.63 -54.69 77.72
CA ASP A 86 45.57 -53.50 78.58
C ASP A 86 45.68 -52.11 77.90
N THR A 87 44.53 -51.48 77.62
CA THR A 87 44.38 -50.02 77.40
C THR A 87 42.90 -49.62 77.56
N GLN A 88 42.29 -49.93 78.71
CA GLN A 88 40.84 -49.73 78.93
C GLN A 88 40.40 -48.25 78.93
N ASP A 89 41.31 -47.29 79.16
CA ASP A 89 40.97 -45.85 79.21
C ASP A 89 41.14 -45.11 77.87
N TYR A 90 41.82 -45.70 76.88
CA TYR A 90 41.99 -45.11 75.54
C TYR A 90 40.93 -45.59 74.53
N ILE A 91 40.39 -46.79 74.69
CA ILE A 91 39.36 -47.35 73.81
C ILE A 91 38.00 -46.66 74.02
N ASN A 92 37.69 -46.30 75.27
CA ASN A 92 36.42 -45.65 75.62
C ASN A 92 36.33 -44.20 75.10
N ASN A 93 37.48 -43.50 74.97
CA ASN A 93 37.52 -42.16 74.39
C ASN A 93 37.43 -42.19 72.85
N GLN A 94 38.06 -43.17 72.20
CA GLN A 94 38.00 -43.33 70.74
C GLN A 94 36.59 -43.71 70.27
N GLU A 95 35.88 -44.59 70.98
CA GLU A 95 34.48 -44.94 70.66
C GLU A 95 33.52 -43.76 70.85
N VAL A 96 33.73 -42.92 71.88
CA VAL A 96 32.94 -41.71 72.10
C VAL A 96 33.21 -40.65 71.03
N GLU A 97 34.45 -40.54 70.56
CA GLU A 97 34.84 -39.64 69.47
C GLU A 97 34.26 -40.09 68.13
N ASP A 98 34.32 -41.39 67.82
CA ASP A 98 33.69 -42.00 66.64
C ASP A 98 32.16 -41.85 66.67
N LEU A 99 31.52 -41.93 67.84
CA LEU A 99 30.08 -41.64 68.02
C LEU A 99 29.76 -40.15 67.81
N ARG A 100 30.63 -39.24 68.26
CA ARG A 100 30.48 -37.79 67.99
C ARG A 100 30.67 -37.47 66.52
N ASP A 101 31.60 -38.14 65.85
CA ASP A 101 31.85 -37.97 64.42
C ASP A 101 30.72 -38.57 63.58
N ALA A 102 30.21 -39.74 63.94
CA ALA A 102 29.00 -40.31 63.34
C ALA A 102 27.79 -39.36 63.49
N ARG A 103 27.64 -38.70 64.65
CA ARG A 103 26.60 -37.69 64.87
C ARG A 103 26.82 -36.43 64.02
N ARG A 104 28.06 -35.96 63.85
CA ARG A 104 28.41 -34.86 62.94
C ARG A 104 28.10 -35.21 61.48
N PHE A 105 28.45 -36.43 61.03
CA PHE A 105 28.10 -36.91 59.70
C PHE A 105 26.60 -37.04 59.50
N GLN A 106 25.85 -37.55 60.47
CA GLN A 106 24.39 -37.62 60.41
C GLN A 106 23.74 -36.23 60.31
N LEU A 107 24.21 -35.25 61.09
CA LEU A 107 23.75 -33.87 60.97
C LEU A 107 24.09 -33.30 59.60
N LYS A 108 25.28 -33.60 59.07
CA LYS A 108 25.67 -33.14 57.73
C LYS A 108 24.80 -33.75 56.62
N ILE A 109 24.47 -35.04 56.74
CA ILE A 109 23.54 -35.72 55.85
C ILE A 109 22.15 -35.09 55.94
N ALA A 110 21.67 -34.76 57.14
CA ALA A 110 20.38 -34.10 57.34
C ALA A 110 20.35 -32.68 56.74
N GLU A 111 21.43 -31.90 56.91
CA GLU A 111 21.61 -30.60 56.26
C GLU A 111 21.57 -30.72 54.73
N LEU A 112 22.32 -31.67 54.17
CA LEU A 112 22.35 -31.92 52.74
C LEU A 112 20.97 -32.32 52.22
N HIS A 113 20.25 -33.22 52.91
CA HIS A 113 18.88 -33.57 52.56
C HIS A 113 17.90 -32.38 52.65
N SER A 114 18.12 -31.44 53.56
CA SER A 114 17.34 -30.20 53.64
C SER A 114 17.61 -29.29 52.44
N VAL A 115 18.88 -29.15 52.04
CA VAL A 115 19.28 -28.39 50.85
C VAL A 115 18.75 -29.05 49.57
N THR A 116 18.86 -30.38 49.44
CA THR A 116 18.30 -31.13 48.32
C THR A 116 16.81 -30.87 48.17
N ARG A 117 16.04 -30.95 49.26
CA ARG A 117 14.60 -30.64 49.22
C ARG A 117 14.30 -29.21 48.77
N LYS A 118 15.03 -28.22 49.29
CA LYS A 118 14.87 -26.82 48.83
C LYS A 118 15.19 -26.63 47.34
N LEU A 119 16.19 -27.35 46.83
CA LEU A 119 16.53 -27.33 45.41
C LEU A 119 15.47 -28.04 44.57
N GLU A 120 14.89 -29.14 45.06
CA GLU A 120 13.77 -29.82 44.43
C GLU A 120 12.54 -28.92 44.35
N ASP A 121 12.18 -28.23 45.44
CA ASP A 121 11.08 -27.26 45.47
C ASP A 121 11.32 -26.09 44.50
N ARG A 122 12.55 -25.55 44.48
CA ARG A 122 12.95 -24.50 43.53
C ARG A 122 12.84 -24.99 42.08
N ASN A 123 13.25 -26.22 41.80
CA ASN A 123 13.17 -26.83 40.48
C ASN A 123 11.71 -27.06 40.05
N ALA A 124 10.83 -27.44 40.98
CA ALA A 124 9.40 -27.57 40.71
C ALA A 124 8.79 -26.22 40.28
N LEU A 125 9.09 -25.15 41.02
CA LEU A 125 8.62 -23.79 40.66
C LEU A 125 9.16 -23.34 39.29
N LEU A 126 10.43 -23.60 39.00
CA LEU A 126 11.02 -23.28 37.69
C LEU A 126 10.38 -24.10 36.55
N ALA A 127 9.99 -25.35 36.82
CA ALA A 127 9.27 -26.17 35.85
C ALA A 127 7.87 -25.62 35.56
N ASP A 128 7.17 -25.14 36.60
CA ASP A 128 5.86 -24.49 36.47
C ASP A 128 5.97 -23.18 35.68
N GLU A 129 6.95 -22.32 36.00
CA GLU A 129 7.24 -21.10 35.25
C GLU A 129 7.54 -21.40 33.78
N ARG A 130 8.36 -22.42 33.50
CA ARG A 130 8.68 -22.87 32.14
C ARG A 130 7.45 -23.36 31.38
N ASN A 131 6.54 -24.06 32.05
CA ASN A 131 5.31 -24.54 31.43
C ASN A 131 4.32 -23.40 31.15
N GLU A 132 4.22 -22.42 32.03
CA GLU A 132 3.39 -21.23 31.81
C GLU A 132 3.94 -20.35 30.67
N LEU A 133 5.27 -20.20 30.58
CA LEU A 133 5.90 -19.53 29.43
C LEU A 133 5.64 -20.27 28.12
N LEU A 134 5.73 -21.60 28.11
CA LEU A 134 5.39 -22.40 26.93
C LEU A 134 3.92 -22.24 26.52
N LYS A 135 3.01 -22.12 27.47
CA LYS A 135 1.60 -21.85 27.20
C LYS A 135 1.42 -20.49 26.53
N ARG A 136 2.05 -19.43 27.05
CA ARG A 136 2.03 -18.09 26.43
C ARG A 136 2.62 -18.06 25.03
N VAL A 137 3.70 -18.82 24.79
CA VAL A 137 4.28 -18.97 23.44
C VAL A 137 3.28 -19.60 22.49
N ARG A 138 2.62 -20.70 22.88
CA ARG A 138 1.59 -21.34 22.06
C ARG A 138 0.39 -20.42 21.78
N GLU A 139 -0.04 -19.64 22.78
CA GLU A 139 -1.09 -18.64 22.62
C GLU A 139 -0.67 -17.55 21.62
N ALA A 140 0.55 -17.02 21.72
CA ALA A 140 1.07 -16.04 20.77
C ALA A 140 1.20 -16.61 19.35
N GLU A 141 1.68 -17.85 19.21
CA GLU A 141 1.73 -18.57 17.93
C GLU A 141 0.32 -18.76 17.32
N SER A 142 -0.67 -19.08 18.16
CA SER A 142 -2.07 -19.22 17.74
C SER A 142 -2.66 -17.92 17.21
N GLN A 143 -2.26 -16.78 17.78
CA GLN A 143 -2.67 -15.45 17.33
C GLN A 143 -1.92 -15.01 16.06
N MET A 144 -0.67 -15.45 15.85
CA MET A 144 0.13 -15.13 14.66
C MET A 144 -0.44 -15.78 13.39
N LYS A 145 -0.92 -17.02 13.49
CA LYS A 145 -1.42 -17.80 12.35
C LYS A 145 -2.53 -17.10 11.53
N PRO A 146 -3.64 -16.60 12.13
CA PRO A 146 -4.68 -15.90 11.36
C PRO A 146 -4.18 -14.58 10.75
N LEU A 147 -3.18 -13.93 11.36
CA LEU A 147 -2.57 -12.72 10.80
C LEU A 147 -1.73 -13.05 9.55
N LEU A 148 -0.95 -14.13 9.57
CA LEU A 148 -0.22 -14.61 8.40
C LEU A 148 -1.18 -15.03 7.28
N ASP A 149 -2.28 -15.69 7.61
CA ASP A 149 -3.30 -16.07 6.63
C ASP A 149 -4.05 -14.85 6.06
N LYS A 150 -4.26 -13.81 6.87
CA LYS A 150 -4.79 -12.52 6.41
C LYS A 150 -3.79 -11.81 5.49
N TYR A 151 -2.51 -11.79 5.87
CA TYR A 151 -1.43 -11.21 5.07
C TYR A 151 -1.31 -11.89 3.69
N LYS A 152 -1.29 -13.23 3.65
CA LYS A 152 -1.27 -13.99 2.39
C LYS A 152 -2.47 -13.68 1.48
N ARG A 153 -3.67 -13.58 2.06
CA ARG A 153 -4.89 -13.21 1.30
C ARG A 153 -4.80 -11.78 0.76
N MET A 154 -4.28 -10.85 1.53
CA MET A 154 -4.08 -9.47 1.09
C MET A 154 -3.01 -9.36 0.01
N SER A 155 -1.89 -10.08 0.15
CA SER A 155 -0.84 -10.17 -0.87
C SER A 155 -1.42 -10.65 -2.20
N LYS A 156 -2.19 -11.74 -2.19
CA LYS A 156 -2.84 -12.25 -3.40
C LYS A 156 -3.79 -11.23 -4.03
N LYS A 157 -4.59 -10.52 -3.23
CA LYS A 157 -5.45 -9.43 -3.72
C LYS A 157 -4.63 -8.29 -4.35
N ASN A 158 -3.50 -7.93 -3.76
CA ASN A 158 -2.61 -6.92 -4.34
C ASN A 158 -2.05 -7.38 -5.68
N ASP A 159 -1.66 -8.64 -5.81
CA ASP A 159 -1.19 -9.21 -7.08
C ASP A 159 -2.30 -9.19 -8.15
N ASP A 160 -3.53 -9.56 -7.79
CA ASP A 160 -4.69 -9.52 -8.70
C ASP A 160 -5.02 -8.08 -9.15
N LEU A 161 -4.90 -7.10 -8.25
CA LEU A 161 -5.07 -5.68 -8.55
C LEU A 161 -3.95 -5.16 -9.45
N LEU A 162 -2.69 -5.54 -9.18
CA LEU A 162 -1.54 -5.19 -10.02
C LEU A 162 -1.71 -5.72 -11.45
N GLN A 163 -2.14 -6.97 -11.61
CA GLN A 163 -2.44 -7.53 -12.93
C GLN A 163 -3.59 -6.78 -13.62
N THR A 164 -4.61 -6.37 -12.87
CA THR A 164 -5.74 -5.62 -13.42
C THR A 164 -5.33 -4.22 -13.86
N LEU A 165 -4.48 -3.54 -13.08
CA LEU A 165 -3.86 -2.28 -13.46
C LEU A 165 -3.02 -2.42 -14.72
N GLN A 166 -2.17 -3.44 -14.82
CA GLN A 166 -1.37 -3.69 -16.03
C GLN A 166 -2.25 -3.87 -17.27
N ARG A 167 -3.33 -4.64 -17.17
CA ARG A 167 -4.30 -4.79 -18.28
C ARG A 167 -4.97 -3.46 -18.65
N MET A 168 -5.30 -2.63 -17.67
CA MET A 168 -5.87 -1.29 -17.91
C MET A 168 -4.85 -0.36 -18.57
N GLU A 169 -3.60 -0.38 -18.13
CA GLU A 169 -2.51 0.39 -18.73
C GLU A 169 -2.25 -0.02 -20.18
N GLU A 170 -2.31 -1.31 -20.49
CA GLU A 170 -2.22 -1.82 -21.86
C GLU A 170 -3.39 -1.37 -22.72
N LYS A 171 -4.63 -1.42 -22.19
CA LYS A 171 -5.80 -0.87 -22.88
C LYS A 171 -5.64 0.62 -23.16
N LEU A 172 -5.17 1.40 -22.19
CA LEU A 172 -4.91 2.82 -22.38
C LEU A 172 -3.84 3.09 -23.43
N LYS A 173 -2.76 2.30 -23.44
CA LYS A 173 -1.72 2.39 -24.49
C LYS A 173 -2.29 2.07 -25.87
N ASN A 174 -3.15 1.06 -25.99
CA ASN A 174 -3.78 0.69 -27.26
C ASN A 174 -4.75 1.79 -27.72
N LEU A 175 -5.63 2.29 -26.84
CA LEU A 175 -6.53 3.41 -27.15
C LEU A 175 -5.76 4.69 -27.50
N SER A 176 -4.64 4.95 -26.83
CA SER A 176 -3.76 6.08 -27.14
C SER A 176 -3.14 5.93 -28.53
N ARG A 177 -2.71 4.71 -28.90
CA ARG A 177 -2.20 4.39 -30.25
C ARG A 177 -3.30 4.54 -31.30
N GLU A 178 -4.49 3.97 -31.07
CA GLU A 178 -5.64 4.10 -31.97
C GLU A 178 -6.06 5.57 -32.15
N ASN A 179 -6.09 6.35 -31.07
CA ASN A 179 -6.36 7.79 -31.16
C ASN A 179 -5.29 8.54 -31.96
N ALA A 180 -4.02 8.17 -31.81
CA ALA A 180 -2.93 8.73 -32.62
C ALA A 180 -3.08 8.35 -34.10
N GLU A 181 -3.40 7.09 -34.41
CA GLU A 181 -3.67 6.62 -35.77
C GLU A 181 -4.89 7.29 -36.39
N MET A 182 -5.95 7.52 -35.62
CA MET A 182 -7.15 8.23 -36.07
C MET A 182 -6.84 9.72 -36.34
N LYS A 183 -6.03 10.35 -35.49
CA LYS A 183 -5.52 11.71 -35.73
C LYS A 183 -4.64 11.76 -36.99
N GLU A 184 -3.77 10.78 -37.20
CA GLU A 184 -2.91 10.70 -38.39
C GLU A 184 -3.73 10.43 -39.66
N LYS A 185 -4.75 9.56 -39.61
CA LYS A 185 -5.71 9.32 -40.70
C LYS A 185 -6.52 10.59 -41.02
N ALA A 186 -6.91 11.38 -40.01
CA ALA A 186 -7.55 12.68 -40.21
C ALA A 186 -6.60 13.71 -40.85
N HIS A 187 -5.32 13.73 -40.45
CA HIS A 187 -4.28 14.62 -41.00
C HIS A 187 -3.80 14.22 -42.40
N SER A 188 -3.76 12.92 -42.71
CA SER A 188 -3.40 12.43 -44.05
C SER A 188 -4.56 12.64 -45.05
N ARG A 189 -5.80 12.57 -44.58
CA ARG A 189 -6.99 12.96 -45.38
C ARG A 189 -7.06 14.46 -45.67
N SER A 190 -6.38 15.31 -44.89
CA SER A 190 -6.25 16.75 -45.17
C SER A 190 -5.05 17.11 -46.06
N GLN A 191 -4.17 16.15 -46.40
CA GLN A 191 -2.97 16.38 -47.23
C GLN A 191 -3.04 15.80 -48.65
N GLN A 192 -4.16 15.20 -49.08
CA GLN A 192 -4.37 14.93 -50.52
C GLN A 192 -4.91 16.17 -51.24
N PRO A 193 -4.24 16.68 -52.30
CA PRO A 193 -4.83 17.67 -53.19
C PRO A 193 -5.72 16.94 -54.21
N GLN A 194 -6.89 16.50 -53.76
CA GLN A 194 -8.01 16.23 -54.66
C GLN A 194 -9.21 17.03 -54.20
N GLN A 195 -9.80 17.77 -55.14
CA GLN A 195 -10.92 18.68 -54.98
C GLN A 195 -12.16 17.97 -54.41
N LEU A 196 -12.23 17.74 -53.10
CA LEU A 196 -13.45 17.28 -52.43
C LEU A 196 -13.55 17.94 -51.04
N LYS A 197 -14.66 18.66 -50.91
CA LYS A 197 -15.18 19.45 -49.79
C LYS A 197 -14.82 18.93 -48.38
N ARG A 198 -14.42 19.85 -47.50
CA ARG A 198 -14.33 19.68 -46.04
C ARG A 198 -15.62 19.02 -45.49
N PRO A 199 -15.55 18.13 -44.49
CA PRO A 199 -16.70 17.88 -43.63
C PRO A 199 -16.71 18.97 -42.53
N THR A 200 -17.28 20.12 -42.84
CA THR A 200 -17.63 21.19 -41.89
C THR A 200 -19.02 20.90 -41.29
N SER A 201 -19.31 19.68 -40.87
CA SER A 201 -20.70 19.24 -40.63
C SER A 201 -21.40 19.80 -39.38
N LEU A 202 -20.74 20.67 -38.60
CA LEU A 202 -21.39 21.43 -37.51
C LEU A 202 -21.53 22.91 -37.85
N THR A 203 -20.58 23.47 -38.62
CA THR A 203 -20.63 24.86 -39.10
C THR A 203 -21.57 24.99 -40.29
N ASP A 204 -21.65 23.97 -41.15
CA ASP A 204 -22.52 23.95 -42.34
C ASP A 204 -24.01 23.81 -41.98
N LEU A 205 -24.36 23.20 -40.84
CA LEU A 205 -25.75 23.18 -40.36
C LEU A 205 -26.17 24.53 -39.78
N SER A 206 -25.28 25.22 -39.06
CA SER A 206 -25.54 26.58 -38.57
C SER A 206 -25.68 27.55 -39.74
N HIS A 207 -24.77 27.49 -40.71
CA HIS A 207 -24.83 28.34 -41.89
C HIS A 207 -26.00 28.02 -42.81
N ALA A 208 -26.35 26.74 -43.03
CA ALA A 208 -27.52 26.39 -43.84
C ALA A 208 -28.84 26.79 -43.16
N HIS A 209 -28.91 26.76 -41.83
CA HIS A 209 -30.05 27.26 -41.08
C HIS A 209 -30.15 28.80 -41.17
N GLU A 210 -29.04 29.50 -40.98
CA GLU A 210 -28.96 30.95 -41.15
C GLU A 210 -29.27 31.39 -42.59
N GLU A 211 -28.82 30.64 -43.60
CA GLU A 211 -29.14 30.92 -45.02
C GLU A 211 -30.62 30.69 -45.33
N GLN A 212 -31.25 29.63 -44.78
CA GLN A 212 -32.70 29.43 -44.92
C GLN A 212 -33.52 30.52 -44.24
N GLU A 213 -33.07 31.00 -43.07
CA GLU A 213 -33.73 32.09 -42.34
C GLU A 213 -33.59 33.42 -43.10
N VAL A 214 -32.41 33.68 -43.69
CA VAL A 214 -32.18 34.85 -44.56
C VAL A 214 -33.01 34.78 -45.85
N GLU A 215 -33.11 33.63 -46.50
CA GLU A 215 -33.95 33.47 -47.70
C GLU A 215 -35.44 33.60 -47.37
N PHE A 216 -35.89 33.09 -46.22
CA PHE A 216 -37.25 33.29 -45.73
C PHE A 216 -37.56 34.77 -45.47
N LEU A 217 -36.64 35.48 -44.81
CA LEU A 217 -36.77 36.93 -44.56
C LEU A 217 -36.73 37.74 -45.86
N LYS A 218 -35.88 37.39 -46.83
CA LYS A 218 -35.87 38.04 -48.16
C LYS A 218 -37.19 37.83 -48.90
N LEU A 219 -37.77 36.62 -48.83
CA LEU A 219 -39.05 36.34 -49.46
C LEU A 219 -40.17 37.14 -48.80
N GLN A 220 -40.17 37.23 -47.46
CA GLN A 220 -41.12 38.05 -46.72
C GLN A 220 -40.97 39.55 -47.02
N VAL A 221 -39.74 40.04 -47.19
CA VAL A 221 -39.48 41.42 -47.59
C VAL A 221 -39.93 41.67 -49.04
N ALA A 222 -39.73 40.70 -49.94
CA ALA A 222 -40.22 40.80 -51.32
C ALA A 222 -41.75 40.79 -51.39
N GLU A 223 -42.41 39.97 -50.57
CA GLU A 223 -43.86 39.93 -50.43
C GLU A 223 -44.40 41.24 -49.84
N GLN A 224 -43.80 41.75 -48.76
CA GLN A 224 -44.14 43.06 -48.20
C GLN A 224 -43.91 44.19 -49.20
N ARG A 225 -42.85 44.12 -50.01
CA ARG A 225 -42.60 45.09 -51.09
C ARG A 225 -43.66 45.02 -52.17
N GLY A 226 -44.12 43.83 -52.54
CA GLY A 226 -45.25 43.64 -53.47
C GLY A 226 -46.55 44.23 -52.93
N ILE A 227 -46.85 44.02 -51.65
CA ILE A 227 -48.03 44.62 -51.00
C ILE A 227 -47.91 46.15 -50.97
N ILE A 228 -46.73 46.68 -50.65
CA ILE A 228 -46.48 48.14 -50.69
C ILE A 228 -46.66 48.68 -52.10
N ASP A 229 -46.14 48.01 -53.13
CA ASP A 229 -46.28 48.45 -54.52
C ASP A 229 -47.74 48.37 -54.99
N GLU A 230 -48.51 47.35 -54.58
CA GLU A 230 -49.95 47.26 -54.83
C GLU A 230 -50.75 48.36 -54.11
N LEU A 231 -50.43 48.66 -52.85
CA LEU A 231 -51.05 49.75 -52.09
C LEU A 231 -50.68 51.11 -52.69
N THR A 232 -49.45 51.28 -53.16
CA THR A 232 -48.97 52.51 -53.79
C THR A 232 -49.62 52.70 -55.18
N GLN A 233 -49.90 51.62 -55.91
CA GLN A 233 -50.67 51.68 -57.16
C GLN A 233 -52.17 51.92 -56.96
N ARG A 234 -52.73 51.59 -55.78
CA ARG A 234 -54.17 51.76 -55.48
C ARG A 234 -54.51 53.02 -54.65
N HIS A 235 -53.53 53.84 -54.24
CA HIS A 235 -53.77 55.07 -53.45
C HIS A 235 -53.18 56.35 -54.10
N VAL A 236 -53.75 56.77 -55.23
CA VAL A 236 -53.95 58.21 -55.54
C VAL A 236 -55.30 58.36 -56.25
N VAL A 237 -56.38 58.09 -55.53
CA VAL A 237 -57.69 58.68 -55.85
C VAL A 237 -58.30 59.11 -54.51
N GLU A 238 -58.14 60.38 -54.18
CA GLU A 238 -58.96 61.04 -53.15
C GLU A 238 -60.41 61.03 -53.63
N THR A 239 -61.22 60.10 -53.12
CA THR A 239 -62.68 60.26 -53.11
C THR A 239 -63.13 60.56 -51.70
N TYR A 240 -63.30 61.86 -51.48
CA TYR A 240 -64.14 62.50 -50.48
C TYR A 240 -65.50 61.78 -50.35
N PHE A 241 -65.76 61.15 -49.20
CA PHE A 241 -67.05 60.81 -48.54
C PHE A 241 -66.70 59.72 -47.51
N GLY A 242 -66.58 59.97 -46.21
CA GLY A 242 -67.55 60.60 -45.33
C GLY A 242 -68.48 59.51 -44.79
N PHE A 243 -68.12 58.85 -43.69
CA PHE A 243 -69.03 58.50 -42.59
C PHE A 243 -68.22 58.02 -41.39
N ASP A 244 -68.45 58.72 -40.30
CA ASP A 244 -67.98 58.51 -38.93
C ASP A 244 -69.11 57.75 -38.20
N GLU A 245 -68.81 56.65 -37.51
CA GLU A 245 -69.41 56.31 -36.21
C GLU A 245 -68.84 55.01 -35.61
N GLU A 246 -68.39 55.18 -34.37
CA GLU A 246 -68.16 54.26 -33.24
C GLU A 246 -68.56 52.78 -33.36
N SER A 247 -67.66 51.87 -32.96
CA SER A 247 -68.00 50.80 -32.01
C SER A 247 -66.75 50.06 -31.54
N VAL A 248 -66.58 50.03 -30.22
CA VAL A 248 -65.53 49.35 -29.46
C VAL A 248 -66.10 48.01 -28.95
N ASP A 249 -65.26 46.99 -28.91
CA ASP A 249 -65.37 45.71 -28.18
C ASP A 249 -66.45 44.68 -28.58
N SER A 250 -66.00 43.58 -29.19
CA SER A 250 -66.27 42.22 -28.67
C SER A 250 -65.50 41.14 -29.43
N GLU A 251 -64.90 40.26 -28.63
CA GLU A 251 -64.17 39.06 -29.02
C GLU A 251 -65.10 37.99 -29.64
N THR A 252 -64.44 36.97 -30.21
CA THR A 252 -64.92 35.64 -30.64
C THR A 252 -65.34 35.43 -32.09
N SER A 253 -64.48 34.63 -32.76
CA SER A 253 -64.81 33.59 -33.74
C SER A 253 -65.43 34.02 -35.07
N SER A 254 -64.64 33.86 -36.13
CA SER A 254 -64.83 32.90 -37.25
C SER A 254 -64.18 33.50 -38.50
N LEU A 255 -63.27 32.77 -39.17
CA LEU A 255 -63.63 32.07 -40.40
C LEU A 255 -64.58 32.88 -41.29
N THR A 256 -64.05 33.76 -42.14
CA THR A 256 -64.55 33.85 -43.52
C THR A 256 -63.46 34.42 -44.45
N SER A 257 -63.00 33.55 -45.33
CA SER A 257 -62.40 33.87 -46.61
C SER A 257 -63.34 34.76 -47.43
N TYR A 258 -62.76 35.78 -48.05
CA TYR A 258 -63.45 36.62 -49.03
C TYR A 258 -64.03 35.80 -50.18
N ILE A 259 -65.23 36.22 -50.53
CA ILE A 259 -66.07 35.90 -51.67
C ILE A 259 -65.26 35.99 -52.98
N THR A 260 -65.20 34.88 -53.70
CA THR A 260 -65.20 34.88 -55.17
C THR A 260 -66.66 34.89 -55.64
N ASP A 261 -66.92 35.77 -56.61
CA ASP A 261 -67.93 35.66 -57.65
C ASP A 261 -69.39 35.94 -57.26
N LEU A 262 -69.65 37.25 -57.24
CA LEU A 262 -70.86 37.83 -57.81
C LEU A 262 -71.09 37.23 -59.21
N THR A 263 -72.04 36.30 -59.28
CA THR A 263 -72.85 36.10 -60.47
C THR A 263 -73.83 37.26 -60.54
N ASP A 264 -74.02 37.83 -61.72
CA ASP A 264 -75.01 38.85 -62.08
C ASP A 264 -74.82 40.26 -61.50
N ARG A 265 -74.06 41.09 -62.24
CA ARG A 265 -74.63 42.18 -63.09
C ARG A 265 -73.53 43.09 -63.63
N THR A 266 -73.53 43.23 -64.95
CA THR A 266 -72.71 44.18 -65.73
C THR A 266 -73.22 45.62 -65.52
N PRO A 267 -72.35 46.65 -65.53
CA PRO A 267 -72.69 48.04 -65.19
C PRO A 267 -73.32 48.85 -66.35
N ALA A 268 -74.23 49.78 -65.99
CA ALA A 268 -74.54 51.14 -66.49
C ALA A 268 -74.25 51.48 -67.97
N THR A 269 -75.06 52.15 -68.80
CA THR A 269 -76.10 53.23 -68.77
C THR A 269 -76.29 53.63 -70.26
N PRO A 270 -77.15 54.56 -70.73
CA PRO A 270 -78.41 55.15 -70.26
C PRO A 270 -79.55 55.01 -71.31
N GLU A 271 -80.73 55.53 -70.97
CA GLU A 271 -81.93 55.85 -71.78
C GLU A 271 -81.79 55.79 -73.32
N GLU A 272 -82.70 55.07 -73.99
CA GLU A 272 -83.63 55.62 -74.99
C GLU A 272 -84.89 54.73 -75.01
N ASP A 273 -86.04 55.33 -74.67
CA ASP A 273 -87.32 54.93 -75.24
C ASP A 273 -87.14 54.77 -76.74
N LEU A 274 -87.71 53.72 -77.34
CA LEU A 274 -88.39 53.76 -78.65
C LEU A 274 -88.84 52.33 -78.99
N GLU A 275 -90.15 52.10 -78.87
CA GLU A 275 -90.85 51.14 -79.71
C GLU A 275 -90.43 51.36 -81.17
N ASP A 276 -89.82 50.35 -81.81
CA ASP A 276 -90.14 49.97 -83.19
C ASP A 276 -89.46 48.63 -83.57
N GLY A 277 -90.20 47.76 -84.25
CA GLY A 277 -89.95 46.32 -84.30
C GLY A 277 -88.60 45.88 -84.89
N VAL A 278 -87.97 44.89 -84.24
CA VAL A 278 -86.93 44.05 -84.86
C VAL A 278 -87.55 43.44 -86.11
N SER A 279 -87.10 43.89 -87.27
CA SER A 279 -87.58 43.38 -88.55
C SER A 279 -87.31 41.86 -88.62
N ARG A 280 -88.21 41.12 -89.25
CA ARG A 280 -88.10 39.65 -89.41
C ARG A 280 -86.72 39.21 -89.95
N GLU A 281 -86.07 40.07 -90.73
CA GLU A 281 -84.73 39.83 -91.29
C GLU A 281 -83.61 39.84 -90.23
N GLU A 282 -83.69 40.71 -89.21
CA GLU A 282 -82.73 40.72 -88.09
C GLU A 282 -82.87 39.49 -87.20
N ALA A 283 -84.11 39.04 -86.95
CA ALA A 283 -84.36 37.80 -86.21
C ALA A 283 -83.82 36.57 -86.97
N GLU A 284 -83.97 36.52 -88.29
CA GLU A 284 -83.40 35.45 -89.12
C GLU A 284 -81.85 35.49 -89.15
N LEU A 285 -81.23 36.67 -89.12
CA LEU A 285 -79.76 36.79 -89.02
C LEU A 285 -79.24 36.30 -87.67
N ARG A 286 -79.91 36.66 -86.56
CA ARG A 286 -79.57 36.15 -85.22
C ARG A 286 -79.72 34.64 -85.13
N PHE A 287 -80.77 34.06 -85.74
CA PHE A 287 -80.94 32.61 -85.78
C PHE A 287 -79.82 31.91 -86.56
N ARG A 288 -79.40 32.46 -87.71
CA ARG A 288 -78.26 31.93 -88.48
C ARG A 288 -76.95 32.02 -87.69
N GLN A 289 -76.74 33.10 -86.95
CA GLN A 289 -75.55 33.28 -86.11
C GLN A 289 -75.53 32.29 -84.93
N LEU A 290 -76.64 32.16 -84.21
CA LEU A 290 -76.77 31.21 -83.11
C LEU A 290 -76.58 29.76 -83.56
N THR A 291 -77.04 29.42 -84.77
CA THR A 291 -76.82 28.08 -85.35
C THR A 291 -75.33 27.82 -85.63
N ARG A 292 -74.58 28.83 -86.11
CA ARG A 292 -73.13 28.70 -86.31
C ARG A 292 -72.38 28.57 -84.99
N GLU A 293 -72.79 29.32 -83.97
CA GLU A 293 -72.21 29.24 -82.62
C GLU A 293 -72.51 27.89 -81.97
N TYR A 294 -73.73 27.37 -82.10
CA TYR A 294 -74.07 26.02 -81.64
C TYR A 294 -73.23 24.93 -82.31
N GLN A 295 -73.02 25.02 -83.63
CA GLN A 295 -72.15 24.10 -84.36
C GLN A 295 -70.66 24.28 -84.02
N ALA A 296 -70.22 25.49 -83.66
CA ALA A 296 -68.87 25.73 -83.16
C ALA A 296 -68.68 25.12 -81.76
N LEU A 297 -69.67 25.26 -80.90
CA LEU A 297 -69.68 24.68 -79.56
C LEU A 297 -69.72 23.16 -79.60
N GLN A 298 -70.54 22.55 -80.46
CA GLN A 298 -70.56 21.10 -80.66
C GLN A 298 -69.20 20.57 -81.15
N ARG A 299 -68.52 21.31 -82.04
CA ARG A 299 -67.15 20.98 -82.48
C ARG A 299 -66.13 21.15 -81.36
N ALA A 300 -66.22 22.20 -80.56
CA ALA A 300 -65.35 22.41 -79.40
C ALA A 300 -65.55 21.32 -78.33
N TYR A 301 -66.79 20.91 -78.09
CA TYR A 301 -67.12 19.83 -77.17
C TYR A 301 -66.62 18.48 -77.69
N ALA A 302 -66.73 18.21 -79.01
CA ALA A 302 -66.14 17.02 -79.62
C ALA A 302 -64.60 16.99 -79.52
N LEU A 303 -63.94 18.13 -79.73
CA LEU A 303 -62.48 18.26 -79.56
C LEU A 303 -62.04 18.11 -78.11
N LEU A 304 -62.82 18.61 -77.14
CA LEU A 304 -62.59 18.39 -75.71
C LEU A 304 -62.84 16.92 -75.32
N GLN A 305 -63.84 16.26 -75.90
CA GLN A 305 -64.07 14.83 -75.71
C GLN A 305 -62.94 13.99 -76.32
N GLU A 306 -62.36 14.44 -77.44
CA GLU A 306 -61.22 13.81 -78.11
C GLU A 306 -59.90 14.05 -77.33
N GLN A 307 -59.72 15.23 -76.72
CA GLN A 307 -58.59 15.51 -75.81
C GLN A 307 -58.74 14.82 -74.44
N ALA A 308 -59.94 14.78 -73.87
CA ALA A 308 -60.22 14.06 -72.62
C ALA A 308 -60.27 12.54 -72.81
N GLY A 309 -60.53 12.08 -74.04
CA GLY A 309 -60.48 10.67 -74.46
C GLY A 309 -59.10 10.21 -74.95
N GLY A 310 -58.11 11.11 -75.00
CA GLY A 310 -56.74 10.83 -75.46
C GLY A 310 -55.80 10.39 -74.33
N SER A 311 -55.88 9.11 -73.95
CA SER A 311 -54.88 8.38 -73.14
C SER A 311 -54.44 8.98 -71.79
N HIS A 312 -55.38 9.20 -70.86
CA HIS A 312 -55.10 8.62 -69.54
C HIS A 312 -55.29 7.11 -69.71
N ASP A 313 -54.21 6.44 -70.11
CA ASP A 313 -54.13 4.99 -70.08
C ASP A 313 -54.39 4.60 -68.62
N ALA A 314 -55.62 4.18 -68.33
CA ALA A 314 -56.05 3.82 -66.99
C ALA A 314 -55.14 2.72 -66.42
N GLU A 315 -54.52 1.90 -67.28
CA GLU A 315 -53.48 0.96 -66.86
C GLU A 315 -52.17 1.66 -66.50
N ARG A 316 -51.76 2.71 -67.21
CA ARG A 316 -50.55 3.48 -66.86
C ARG A 316 -50.73 4.25 -65.57
N GLU A 317 -51.91 4.84 -65.34
CA GLU A 317 -52.22 5.46 -64.05
C GLU A 317 -52.35 4.44 -62.93
N ALA A 318 -52.96 3.29 -63.18
CA ALA A 318 -53.02 2.19 -62.22
C ALA A 318 -51.62 1.69 -61.86
N ARG A 319 -50.74 1.47 -62.85
CA ARG A 319 -49.35 1.08 -62.64
C ARG A 319 -48.55 2.15 -61.88
N ASN A 320 -48.79 3.44 -62.14
CA ASN A 320 -48.14 4.52 -61.41
C ASN A 320 -48.63 4.57 -59.95
N ARG A 321 -49.94 4.39 -59.72
CA ARG A 321 -50.49 4.26 -58.36
C ARG A 321 -49.97 3.02 -57.63
N GLU A 322 -49.87 1.88 -58.30
CA GLU A 322 -49.29 0.64 -57.76
C GLU A 322 -47.80 0.82 -57.43
N GLN A 323 -47.03 1.48 -58.30
CA GLN A 323 -45.62 1.78 -58.06
C GLN A 323 -45.44 2.69 -56.85
N LEU A 324 -46.21 3.78 -56.76
CA LEU A 324 -46.18 4.68 -55.60
C LEU A 324 -46.62 3.96 -54.32
N GLN A 325 -47.57 3.02 -54.41
CA GLN A 325 -47.99 2.20 -53.29
C GLN A 325 -46.89 1.21 -52.85
N ALA A 326 -46.16 0.62 -53.80
CA ALA A 326 -44.99 -0.23 -53.51
C ALA A 326 -43.85 0.57 -52.86
N ASP A 327 -43.57 1.77 -53.37
CA ASP A 327 -42.55 2.67 -52.83
C ASP A 327 -42.90 3.17 -51.43
N LEU A 328 -44.19 3.46 -51.17
CA LEU A 328 -44.70 3.78 -49.85
C LEU A 328 -44.48 2.63 -48.87
N ILE A 329 -44.83 1.39 -49.26
CA ILE A 329 -44.62 0.19 -48.44
C ILE A 329 -43.13 -0.05 -48.18
N GLY A 330 -42.27 0.14 -49.19
CA GLY A 330 -40.82 0.03 -49.05
C GLY A 330 -40.23 1.07 -48.09
N CYS A 331 -40.70 2.32 -48.17
CA CYS A 331 -40.33 3.37 -47.22
C CYS A 331 -40.81 3.05 -45.80
N GLN A 332 -42.04 2.56 -45.63
CA GLN A 332 -42.58 2.16 -44.33
C GLN A 332 -41.80 1.00 -43.71
N ALA A 333 -41.43 -0.02 -44.50
CA ALA A 333 -40.58 -1.12 -44.03
C ALA A 333 -39.20 -0.60 -43.59
N LYS A 334 -38.59 0.30 -44.37
CA LYS A 334 -37.30 0.91 -44.04
C LYS A 334 -37.36 1.78 -42.78
N ILE A 335 -38.46 2.50 -42.57
CA ILE A 335 -38.73 3.23 -41.33
C ILE A 335 -38.82 2.25 -40.17
N GLY A 336 -39.58 1.17 -40.28
CA GLY A 336 -39.69 0.15 -39.24
C GLY A 336 -38.35 -0.54 -38.91
N ASP A 337 -37.51 -0.81 -39.91
CA ASP A 337 -36.17 -1.37 -39.68
C ASP A 337 -35.23 -0.37 -38.98
N LEU A 338 -35.31 0.91 -39.35
CA LEU A 338 -34.56 1.98 -38.69
C LEU A 338 -35.04 2.22 -37.26
N GLU A 339 -36.35 2.17 -37.00
CA GLU A 339 -36.94 2.26 -35.67
C GLU A 339 -36.51 1.09 -34.77
N LYS A 340 -36.50 -0.14 -35.31
CA LYS A 340 -35.95 -1.31 -34.61
C LYS A 340 -34.47 -1.16 -34.31
N ALA A 341 -33.67 -0.74 -35.29
CA ALA A 341 -32.25 -0.49 -35.11
C ALA A 341 -31.98 0.62 -34.08
N LEU A 342 -32.85 1.65 -34.02
CA LEU A 342 -32.77 2.72 -33.01
C LEU A 342 -33.13 2.21 -31.62
N ALA A 343 -34.14 1.35 -31.50
CA ALA A 343 -34.56 0.74 -30.24
C ALA A 343 -33.48 -0.20 -29.68
N GLU A 344 -32.78 -0.96 -30.56
CA GLU A 344 -31.66 -1.83 -30.19
C GLU A 344 -30.41 -1.04 -29.78
N ARG A 345 -30.20 0.17 -30.32
CA ARG A 345 -29.07 1.05 -29.97
C ARG A 345 -29.12 1.59 -28.53
N GLY A 346 -30.23 1.40 -27.82
CA GLY A 346 -30.40 1.70 -26.39
C GLY A 346 -30.06 0.54 -25.43
N GLN A 347 -29.63 -0.62 -25.94
CA GLN A 347 -29.30 -1.81 -25.15
C GLN A 347 -27.88 -2.30 -25.43
N ASP A 348 -26.86 -1.46 -25.23
CA ASP A 348 -25.49 -2.00 -25.16
C ASP A 348 -25.36 -2.79 -23.85
N SER A 349 -25.62 -4.10 -23.90
CA SER A 349 -25.58 -5.04 -22.76
C SER A 349 -24.31 -4.85 -21.92
N LYS A 350 -23.20 -4.54 -22.58
CA LYS A 350 -21.92 -4.29 -21.93
C LYS A 350 -21.93 -3.04 -21.07
N TRP A 351 -22.56 -1.96 -21.55
CA TRP A 351 -22.65 -0.71 -20.79
C TRP A 351 -23.54 -0.87 -19.55
N VAL A 352 -24.65 -1.61 -19.67
CA VAL A 352 -25.54 -1.90 -18.53
C VAL A 352 -24.81 -2.76 -17.49
N GLU A 353 -24.10 -3.80 -17.92
CA GLU A 353 -23.29 -4.66 -17.05
C GLU A 353 -22.17 -3.89 -16.36
N GLU A 354 -21.47 -3.02 -17.09
CA GLU A 354 -20.37 -2.20 -16.56
C GLU A 354 -20.88 -1.14 -15.58
N LYS A 355 -22.01 -0.50 -15.86
CA LYS A 355 -22.71 0.38 -14.91
C LYS A 355 -23.11 -0.37 -13.64
N GLN A 356 -23.68 -1.58 -13.76
CA GLN A 356 -24.10 -2.39 -12.62
C GLN A 356 -22.90 -2.90 -11.80
N TYR A 357 -21.77 -3.14 -12.45
CA TYR A 357 -20.50 -3.48 -11.79
C TYR A 357 -19.94 -2.27 -11.02
N LEU A 358 -19.90 -1.09 -11.64
CA LEU A 358 -19.42 0.14 -11.01
C LEU A 358 -20.25 0.55 -9.80
N ILE A 359 -21.58 0.35 -9.84
CA ILE A 359 -22.46 0.59 -8.69
C ILE A 359 -22.08 -0.33 -7.53
N ARG A 360 -21.90 -1.64 -7.78
CA ARG A 360 -21.49 -2.60 -6.73
C ARG A 360 -20.10 -2.29 -6.18
N ALA A 361 -19.15 -1.98 -7.05
CA ALA A 361 -17.80 -1.60 -6.63
C ALA A 361 -17.80 -0.33 -5.77
N ASN A 362 -18.62 0.67 -6.12
CA ASN A 362 -18.80 1.87 -5.30
C ASN A 362 -19.46 1.57 -3.96
N GLN A 363 -20.45 0.66 -3.91
CA GLN A 363 -21.05 0.22 -2.66
C GLN A 363 -20.00 -0.42 -1.73
N GLU A 364 -19.18 -1.33 -2.24
CA GLU A 364 -18.11 -1.96 -1.47
C GLU A 364 -17.04 -0.97 -1.00
N LEU A 365 -16.70 0.02 -1.83
CA LEU A 365 -15.76 1.08 -1.44
C LEU A 365 -16.35 1.96 -0.35
N HIS A 366 -17.64 2.28 -0.42
CA HIS A 366 -18.34 3.03 0.61
C HIS A 366 -18.37 2.29 1.94
N GLU A 367 -18.67 0.99 1.93
CA GLU A 367 -18.62 0.14 3.13
C GLU A 367 -17.22 0.07 3.73
N LYS A 368 -16.18 -0.12 2.90
CA LYS A 368 -14.77 -0.10 3.35
C LYS A 368 -14.40 1.24 3.97
N MET A 369 -14.86 2.33 3.38
CA MET A 369 -14.63 3.68 3.90
C MET A 369 -15.31 3.87 5.26
N CYS A 370 -16.56 3.41 5.46
CA CYS A 370 -17.22 3.45 6.76
C CYS A 370 -16.47 2.64 7.83
N VAL A 371 -15.97 1.45 7.48
CA VAL A 371 -15.17 0.62 8.41
C VAL A 371 -13.86 1.31 8.77
N LEU A 372 -13.18 1.90 7.79
CA LEU A 372 -11.93 2.65 8.03
C LEU A 372 -12.18 3.89 8.88
N GLN A 373 -13.26 4.63 8.65
CA GLN A 373 -13.66 5.77 9.49
C GLN A 373 -13.94 5.34 10.94
N GLN A 374 -14.62 4.21 11.15
CA GLN A 374 -14.81 3.67 12.50
C GLN A 374 -13.50 3.26 13.17
N ALA A 375 -12.57 2.68 12.42
CA ALA A 375 -11.25 2.32 12.93
C ALA A 375 -10.43 3.59 13.27
N GLU A 376 -10.51 4.62 12.44
CA GLU A 376 -9.90 5.93 12.70
C GLU A 376 -10.46 6.56 13.98
N SER A 377 -11.78 6.59 14.17
CA SER A 377 -12.38 7.13 15.40
C SER A 377 -11.93 6.37 16.65
N LYS A 378 -11.76 5.04 16.56
CA LYS A 378 -11.22 4.24 17.67
C LYS A 378 -9.76 4.57 17.98
N LEU A 379 -8.92 4.66 16.94
CA LEU A 379 -7.52 5.04 17.10
C LEU A 379 -7.38 6.46 17.66
N GLN A 380 -8.24 7.39 17.24
CA GLN A 380 -8.28 8.74 17.81
C GLN A 380 -8.61 8.73 19.31
N ALA A 381 -9.55 7.88 19.74
CA ALA A 381 -9.86 7.70 21.15
C ALA A 381 -8.66 7.10 21.91
N GLU A 382 -8.01 6.05 21.39
CA GLU A 382 -6.82 5.44 22.01
C GLU A 382 -5.65 6.43 22.13
N VAL A 383 -5.45 7.28 21.12
CA VAL A 383 -4.44 8.35 21.16
C VAL A 383 -4.78 9.39 22.22
N GLN A 384 -6.06 9.73 22.41
CA GLN A 384 -6.47 10.64 23.47
C GLN A 384 -6.26 10.02 24.86
N ASP A 385 -6.63 8.76 25.05
CA ASP A 385 -6.39 8.03 26.30
C ASP A 385 -4.89 7.97 26.64
N ALA A 386 -4.03 7.77 25.63
CA ALA A 386 -2.58 7.78 25.81
C ALA A 386 -2.03 9.18 26.16
N ARG A 387 -2.63 10.25 25.64
CA ARG A 387 -2.29 11.63 26.02
C ARG A 387 -2.68 11.90 27.47
N ASP A 388 -3.89 11.54 27.86
CA ASP A 388 -4.37 11.73 29.23
C ASP A 388 -3.51 10.94 30.24
N GLN A 389 -3.08 9.73 29.86
CA GLN A 389 -2.11 8.95 30.64
C GLN A 389 -0.74 9.63 30.74
N ASN A 390 -0.23 10.20 29.64
CA ASN A 390 1.04 10.93 29.65
C ASN A 390 0.95 12.19 30.53
N GLU A 391 -0.14 12.94 30.46
CA GLU A 391 -0.38 14.08 31.35
C GLU A 391 -0.37 13.62 32.81
N LEU A 392 -1.04 12.51 33.14
CA LEU A 392 -1.00 11.94 34.49
C LEU A 392 0.41 11.52 34.92
N LEU A 393 1.19 10.94 34.02
CA LEU A 393 2.59 10.57 34.27
C LEU A 393 3.46 11.81 34.48
N GLU A 394 3.26 12.88 33.71
CA GLU A 394 3.93 14.18 33.93
C GLU A 394 3.60 14.73 35.32
N PHE A 395 2.33 14.73 35.73
CA PHE A 395 1.95 15.12 37.09
C PHE A 395 2.61 14.23 38.14
N ARG A 396 2.71 12.92 37.89
CA ARG A 396 3.35 11.98 38.82
C ARG A 396 4.85 12.21 38.93
N VAL A 397 5.53 12.49 37.81
CA VAL A 397 6.95 12.84 37.78
C VAL A 397 7.18 14.15 38.54
N LEU A 398 6.38 15.18 38.28
CA LEU A 398 6.47 16.45 39.01
C LEU A 398 6.23 16.27 40.53
N GLU A 399 5.29 15.41 40.93
CA GLU A 399 5.07 15.07 42.34
C GLU A 399 6.29 14.34 42.95
N LEU A 400 6.92 13.44 42.18
CA LEU A 400 8.13 12.73 42.60
C LEU A 400 9.34 13.66 42.69
N GLU A 401 9.51 14.59 41.76
CA GLU A 401 10.55 15.62 41.76
C GLU A 401 10.36 16.60 42.94
N GLU A 402 9.13 17.00 43.25
CA GLU A 402 8.83 17.84 44.40
C GLU A 402 9.06 17.07 45.72
N ARG A 403 8.74 15.77 45.76
CA ARG A 403 9.11 14.88 46.87
C ARG A 403 10.62 14.74 47.02
N GLU A 404 11.37 14.68 45.93
CA GLU A 404 12.83 14.62 45.95
C GLU A 404 13.44 15.94 46.45
N ARG A 405 12.89 17.09 46.02
CA ARG A 405 13.28 18.42 46.52
C ARG A 405 12.97 18.63 48.01
N ARG A 406 11.82 18.13 48.47
CA ARG A 406 11.38 18.26 49.88
C ARG A 406 11.93 17.19 50.80
N SER A 407 12.33 16.05 50.26
CA SER A 407 13.13 15.08 50.99
C SER A 407 14.52 15.69 51.18
N PRO A 408 15.13 15.59 52.38
CA PRO A 408 16.55 15.89 52.48
C PRO A 408 17.24 14.99 51.48
N ALA A 409 17.99 15.57 50.53
CA ALA A 409 18.61 14.82 49.46
C ALA A 409 19.28 13.57 50.03
N MET A 410 18.71 12.39 49.77
CA MET A 410 19.48 11.15 49.78
C MET A 410 20.33 11.18 48.51
N GLY A 411 21.22 12.16 48.45
CA GLY A 411 22.39 12.03 47.63
C GLY A 411 23.11 10.82 48.19
N PHE A 412 23.03 9.70 47.51
CA PHE A 412 24.19 8.82 47.47
C PHE A 412 25.28 9.60 46.74
N HIS A 413 25.88 10.57 47.45
CA HIS A 413 27.30 10.69 47.35
C HIS A 413 27.79 9.29 47.69
N MET A 414 28.18 8.52 46.67
CA MET A 414 29.43 7.80 46.83
C MET A 414 30.47 8.88 47.08
N THR A 415 30.52 9.37 48.31
CA THR A 415 31.80 9.66 48.90
C THR A 415 32.53 8.35 48.66
N THR A 416 33.48 8.33 47.72
CA THR A 416 34.73 7.61 47.97
C THR A 416 34.94 7.77 49.45
N PHE A 417 34.74 6.69 50.22
CA PHE A 417 35.02 6.72 51.63
C PHE A 417 36.39 7.39 51.69
N PRO A 418 36.54 8.60 52.28
CA PRO A 418 37.87 8.97 52.70
C PRO A 418 38.28 7.78 53.54
N GLU A 419 39.45 7.20 53.27
CA GLU A 419 39.93 5.89 53.75
C GLU A 419 39.93 5.72 55.30
N ASN A 420 39.26 6.60 56.06
CA ASN A 420 39.32 6.77 57.49
C ASN A 420 38.03 7.22 58.23
N THR A 421 36.84 7.22 57.62
CA THR A 421 35.59 7.42 58.40
C THR A 421 34.92 6.08 58.72
N ASN A 422 35.30 5.54 59.88
CA ASN A 422 34.69 4.38 60.53
C ASN A 422 33.15 4.54 60.61
N SER A 423 32.41 3.47 60.29
CA SER A 423 30.94 3.44 60.44
C SER A 423 30.51 3.72 61.90
N ALA A 424 29.26 4.12 62.15
CA ALA A 424 28.75 4.37 63.51
C ALA A 424 28.98 3.17 64.47
N LEU A 425 28.91 1.95 63.93
CA LEU A 425 29.21 0.71 64.64
C LEU A 425 30.71 0.58 64.92
N GLN A 426 31.55 0.95 63.96
CA GLN A 426 33.01 0.94 64.08
C GLN A 426 33.53 2.05 65.01
N ILE A 427 32.85 3.20 65.11
CA ILE A 427 33.09 4.25 66.12
C ILE A 427 32.77 3.73 67.52
N TYR A 428 31.62 3.06 67.69
CA TYR A 428 31.24 2.44 68.96
C TYR A 428 32.22 1.33 69.37
N CYS A 429 32.60 0.45 68.44
CA CYS A 429 33.64 -0.56 68.67
C CYS A 429 35.00 0.07 69.02
N HIS A 430 35.41 1.16 68.36
CA HIS A 430 36.66 1.86 68.68
C HIS A 430 36.63 2.52 70.07
N GLN A 431 35.48 3.06 70.51
CA GLN A 431 35.29 3.63 71.84
C GLN A 431 35.36 2.57 72.94
N GLU A 432 34.87 1.36 72.66
CA GLU A 432 35.02 0.17 73.52
C GLU A 432 36.40 -0.52 73.37
N GLY A 433 37.32 0.04 72.58
CA GLY A 433 38.67 -0.50 72.37
C GLY A 433 38.74 -1.75 71.46
N ILE A 434 37.63 -2.11 70.81
CA ILE A 434 37.52 -3.23 69.87
C ILE A 434 38.00 -2.75 68.49
N LYS A 435 39.23 -3.14 68.13
CA LYS A 435 39.86 -2.65 66.89
C LYS A 435 39.72 -3.58 65.70
N ASP A 436 39.68 -4.90 65.89
CA ASP A 436 39.45 -5.87 64.82
C ASP A 436 38.81 -7.14 65.39
N VAL A 437 37.58 -7.44 64.97
CA VAL A 437 36.86 -8.66 65.35
C VAL A 437 37.22 -9.76 64.34
N VAL A 438 38.31 -10.47 64.61
CA VAL A 438 38.71 -11.61 63.78
C VAL A 438 37.98 -12.85 64.27
N ILE A 439 36.90 -13.23 63.57
CA ILE A 439 36.05 -14.38 63.94
C ILE A 439 36.88 -15.66 64.16
N PRO A 440 37.85 -16.03 63.28
CA PRO A 440 38.72 -17.19 63.52
C PRO A 440 39.50 -17.13 64.85
N ASP A 441 40.00 -15.96 65.23
CA ASP A 441 40.75 -15.78 66.48
C ASP A 441 39.84 -15.85 67.70
N LEU A 442 38.60 -15.36 67.57
CA LEU A 442 37.58 -15.46 68.62
C LEU A 442 37.09 -16.89 68.79
N MET A 443 36.86 -17.64 67.71
CA MET A 443 36.54 -19.06 67.78
C MET A 443 37.68 -19.83 68.46
N LYS A 444 38.94 -19.57 68.09
CA LYS A 444 40.10 -20.21 68.73
C LYS A 444 40.19 -19.92 70.24
N LYS A 445 39.93 -18.67 70.64
CA LYS A 445 39.90 -18.30 72.08
C LYS A 445 38.73 -18.98 72.81
N LEU A 446 37.60 -19.14 72.13
CA LEU A 446 36.41 -19.77 72.67
C LEU A 446 36.58 -21.29 72.83
N ASP A 447 37.27 -21.94 71.90
CA ASP A 447 37.64 -23.36 71.98
C ASP A 447 38.56 -23.60 73.19
N ILE A 448 39.62 -22.79 73.35
CA ILE A 448 40.52 -22.85 74.52
C ILE A 448 39.75 -22.63 75.83
N LEU A 449 38.76 -21.73 75.83
CA LEU A 449 37.90 -21.50 76.99
C LEU A 449 37.00 -22.72 77.28
N GLY A 450 36.41 -23.32 76.24
CA GLY A 450 35.57 -24.51 76.36
C GLY A 450 36.32 -25.75 76.87
N ASP A 451 37.62 -25.85 76.57
CA ASP A 451 38.49 -26.92 77.06
C ASP A 451 38.92 -26.75 78.53
N ASN A 452 38.67 -25.59 79.15
CA ASN A 452 38.95 -25.38 80.58
C ASN A 452 37.90 -26.10 81.44
N GLY A 453 38.29 -27.22 82.07
CA GLY A 453 37.44 -28.04 82.93
C GLY A 453 36.90 -27.38 84.22
N ASN A 454 37.12 -26.07 84.41
CA ASN A 454 36.65 -25.30 85.58
C ASN A 454 35.37 -24.48 85.31
N LEU A 455 34.77 -24.57 84.12
CA LEU A 455 33.53 -23.85 83.79
C LEU A 455 32.30 -24.50 84.42
N ARG A 456 31.40 -23.67 85.00
CA ARG A 456 30.07 -24.11 85.44
C ARG A 456 29.20 -24.44 84.22
N ASN A 457 28.16 -25.26 84.42
CA ASN A 457 27.23 -25.65 83.34
C ASN A 457 26.63 -24.45 82.58
N GLU A 458 26.30 -23.36 83.30
CA GLU A 458 25.79 -22.13 82.70
C GLU A 458 26.83 -21.45 81.79
N GLU A 459 28.10 -21.47 82.19
CA GLU A 459 29.19 -20.86 81.43
C GLU A 459 29.54 -21.71 80.19
N GLN A 460 29.47 -23.03 80.29
CA GLN A 460 29.61 -23.94 79.14
C GLN A 460 28.53 -23.70 78.09
N VAL A 461 27.27 -23.50 78.52
CA VAL A 461 26.17 -23.16 77.61
C VAL A 461 26.43 -21.83 76.89
N VAL A 462 26.92 -20.82 77.61
CA VAL A 462 27.27 -19.52 77.01
C VAL A 462 28.41 -19.65 75.99
N VAL A 463 29.44 -20.46 76.29
CA VAL A 463 30.54 -20.73 75.35
C VAL A 463 30.03 -21.39 74.07
N ILE A 464 29.16 -22.40 74.17
CA ILE A 464 28.56 -23.06 73.00
C ILE A 464 27.68 -22.10 72.18
N GLN A 465 26.87 -21.28 72.85
CA GLN A 465 26.02 -20.29 72.20
C GLN A 465 26.85 -19.24 71.46
N ALA A 466 27.91 -18.71 72.09
CA ALA A 466 28.84 -17.78 71.45
C ALA A 466 29.50 -18.39 70.21
N GLY A 467 29.88 -19.67 70.25
CA GLY A 467 30.49 -20.36 69.12
C GLY A 467 29.52 -20.54 67.96
N THR A 468 28.26 -20.82 68.26
CA THR A 468 27.18 -20.88 67.26
C THR A 468 26.98 -19.53 66.58
N VAL A 469 26.95 -18.43 67.36
CA VAL A 469 26.82 -17.07 66.82
C VAL A 469 28.01 -16.71 65.94
N LEU A 470 29.24 -16.98 66.39
CA LEU A 470 30.46 -16.72 65.61
C LEU A 470 30.47 -17.51 64.28
N SER A 471 30.07 -18.79 64.31
CA SER A 471 29.96 -19.61 63.09
C SER A 471 28.92 -19.08 62.11
N MET A 472 27.79 -18.58 62.60
CA MET A 472 26.79 -17.92 61.77
C MET A 472 27.35 -16.63 61.17
N CYS A 473 27.99 -15.78 61.97
CA CYS A 473 28.64 -14.56 61.50
C CYS A 473 29.70 -14.86 60.42
N GLU A 474 30.50 -15.92 60.56
CA GLU A 474 31.49 -16.32 59.54
C GLU A 474 30.82 -16.70 58.21
N LYS A 475 29.71 -17.45 58.25
CA LYS A 475 28.94 -17.81 57.05
C LYS A 475 28.34 -16.58 56.38
N TRP A 476 27.81 -15.65 57.17
CA TRP A 476 27.26 -14.39 56.66
C TRP A 476 28.35 -13.52 56.02
N LEU A 477 29.52 -13.38 56.65
CA LEU A 477 30.65 -12.66 56.05
C LEU A 477 31.10 -13.29 54.73
N LYS A 478 31.29 -14.61 54.68
CA LYS A 478 31.63 -15.31 53.42
C LYS A 478 30.59 -15.08 52.32
N GLN A 479 29.31 -15.03 52.69
CA GLN A 479 28.24 -14.72 51.74
C GLN A 479 28.37 -13.28 51.23
N ILE A 480 28.60 -12.30 52.11
CA ILE A 480 28.82 -10.89 51.76
C ILE A 480 30.02 -10.77 50.82
N ASP A 481 31.17 -11.35 51.16
CA ASP A 481 32.39 -11.32 50.32
C ASP A 481 32.13 -11.91 48.93
N SER A 482 31.39 -13.03 48.86
CA SER A 482 31.03 -13.64 47.58
C SER A 482 30.11 -12.75 46.74
N THR A 483 29.17 -12.04 47.37
CA THR A 483 28.28 -11.10 46.69
C THR A 483 29.01 -9.84 46.26
N GLU A 484 29.94 -9.33 47.07
CA GLU A 484 30.81 -8.20 46.73
C GLU A 484 31.67 -8.54 45.51
N ALA A 485 32.35 -9.69 45.50
CA ALA A 485 33.14 -10.13 44.36
C ALA A 485 32.29 -10.26 43.08
N ALA A 486 31.07 -10.79 43.18
CA ALA A 486 30.15 -10.89 42.05
C ALA A 486 29.66 -9.52 41.54
N LEU A 487 29.42 -8.57 42.44
CA LEU A 487 29.05 -7.20 42.08
C LEU A 487 30.21 -6.45 41.44
N THR A 488 31.41 -6.56 41.99
CA THR A 488 32.64 -5.97 41.42
C THR A 488 32.91 -6.52 40.02
N GLN A 489 32.74 -7.82 39.80
CA GLN A 489 32.86 -8.39 38.46
C GLN A 489 31.80 -7.82 37.49
N LYS A 490 30.54 -7.71 37.92
CA LYS A 490 29.48 -7.10 37.09
C LYS A 490 29.76 -5.63 36.77
N MET A 491 30.31 -4.88 37.71
CA MET A 491 30.69 -3.49 37.50
C MET A 491 31.75 -3.38 36.39
N ILE A 492 32.80 -4.21 36.47
CA ILE A 492 33.86 -4.28 35.45
C ILE A 492 33.27 -4.68 34.08
N ASP A 493 32.38 -5.67 34.04
CA ASP A 493 31.75 -6.11 32.79
C ASP A 493 30.92 -4.97 32.16
N LEU A 494 30.17 -4.22 32.97
CA LEU A 494 29.39 -3.05 32.51
C LEU A 494 30.28 -1.91 32.01
N GLU A 495 31.43 -1.65 32.65
CA GLU A 495 32.41 -0.68 32.17
C GLU A 495 32.96 -1.08 30.80
N ASN A 496 33.31 -2.36 30.62
CA ASN A 496 33.77 -2.88 29.34
C ASN A 496 32.70 -2.79 28.24
N GLU A 497 31.45 -3.14 28.56
CA GLU A 497 30.33 -3.02 27.62
C GLU A 497 30.08 -1.55 27.24
N LYS A 498 30.10 -0.63 28.21
CA LYS A 498 29.97 0.81 27.98
C LYS A 498 31.07 1.34 27.04
N ASP A 499 32.31 0.91 27.22
CA ASP A 499 33.43 1.34 26.37
C ASP A 499 33.28 0.79 24.94
N LEU A 500 32.76 -0.43 24.78
CA LEU A 500 32.44 -0.98 23.48
C LEU A 500 31.31 -0.21 22.79
N PHE A 501 30.24 0.10 23.51
CA PHE A 501 29.14 0.92 22.99
C PHE A 501 29.62 2.33 22.61
N SER A 502 30.51 2.92 23.40
CA SER A 502 31.10 4.23 23.10
C SER A 502 31.90 4.20 21.80
N LYS A 503 32.68 3.14 21.56
CA LYS A 503 33.40 2.95 20.29
C LYS A 503 32.46 2.77 19.10
N GLN A 504 31.43 1.92 19.24
CA GLN A 504 30.42 1.72 18.19
C GLN A 504 29.69 3.02 17.86
N LYS A 505 29.32 3.80 18.87
CA LYS A 505 28.73 5.12 18.70
C LYS A 505 29.65 6.04 17.90
N GLY A 506 30.95 6.09 18.24
CA GLY A 506 31.93 6.90 17.50
C GLY A 506 32.00 6.54 16.01
N PHE A 507 32.07 5.25 15.66
CA PHE A 507 32.05 4.83 14.26
C PHE A 507 30.78 5.24 13.51
N LEU A 508 29.62 5.20 14.18
CA LEU A 508 28.36 5.63 13.58
C LEU A 508 28.30 7.15 13.38
N GLU A 509 28.87 7.92 14.30
CA GLU A 509 28.99 9.37 14.18
C GLU A 509 29.92 9.76 13.02
N GLU A 510 31.08 9.13 12.91
CA GLU A 510 32.02 9.32 11.80
C GLU A 510 31.39 9.01 10.43
N GLU A 511 30.69 7.88 10.34
CA GLU A 511 29.99 7.48 9.11
C GLU A 511 28.84 8.45 8.78
N LEU A 512 28.12 8.94 9.78
CA LEU A 512 27.06 9.93 9.58
C LEU A 512 27.64 11.25 9.05
N ASP A 513 28.76 11.71 9.58
CA ASP A 513 29.42 12.92 9.14
C ASP A 513 29.99 12.77 7.73
N TYR A 514 30.53 11.60 7.38
CA TYR A 514 30.91 11.29 6.00
C TYR A 514 29.72 11.38 5.04
N ARG A 515 28.56 10.80 5.41
CA ARG A 515 27.34 10.90 4.58
C ARG A 515 26.84 12.33 4.43
N LYS A 516 26.88 13.13 5.49
CA LYS A 516 26.52 14.56 5.42
C LYS A 516 27.44 15.31 4.46
N GLN A 517 28.76 15.13 4.57
CA GLN A 517 29.71 15.75 3.64
C GLN A 517 29.47 15.32 2.19
N ALA A 518 29.21 14.04 1.94
CA ALA A 518 28.90 13.55 0.59
C ALA A 518 27.61 14.18 0.04
N LEU A 519 26.59 14.34 0.88
CA LEU A 519 25.34 15.00 0.53
C LEU A 519 25.56 16.49 0.23
N ASP A 520 26.32 17.20 1.06
CA ASP A 520 26.65 18.62 0.86
C ASP A 520 27.44 18.82 -0.45
N GLN A 521 28.40 17.93 -0.75
CA GLN A 521 29.13 17.93 -2.02
C GLN A 521 28.19 17.71 -3.21
N ALA A 522 27.22 16.80 -3.09
CA ALA A 522 26.22 16.57 -4.13
C ALA A 522 25.33 17.80 -4.35
N TYR A 523 24.88 18.45 -3.28
CA TYR A 523 24.10 19.69 -3.37
C TYR A 523 24.90 20.82 -4.03
N MET A 524 26.16 21.00 -3.64
CA MET A 524 27.06 21.97 -4.28
C MET A 524 27.20 21.67 -5.78
N ARG A 525 27.37 20.40 -6.15
CA ARG A 525 27.49 20.01 -7.56
C ARG A 525 26.21 20.26 -8.35
N ILE A 526 25.05 20.00 -7.76
CA ILE A 526 23.75 20.34 -8.36
C ILE A 526 23.65 21.84 -8.60
N ALA A 527 23.96 22.66 -7.58
CA ALA A 527 23.92 24.12 -7.70
C ALA A 527 24.88 24.64 -8.79
N GLU A 528 26.09 24.08 -8.91
CA GLU A 528 27.03 24.42 -9.99
C GLU A 528 26.47 24.06 -11.38
N LEU A 529 25.85 22.88 -11.51
CA LEU A 529 25.24 22.45 -12.76
C LEU A 529 24.03 23.31 -13.12
N GLU A 530 23.20 23.68 -12.14
CA GLU A 530 22.09 24.61 -12.32
C GLU A 530 22.57 25.99 -12.77
N ALA A 531 23.62 26.53 -12.13
CA ALA A 531 24.23 27.79 -12.54
C ALA A 531 24.81 27.70 -13.95
N THR A 532 25.46 26.59 -14.30
CA THR A 532 25.99 26.34 -15.65
C THR A 532 24.88 26.29 -16.68
N LEU A 533 23.78 25.59 -16.39
CA LEU A 533 22.58 25.52 -17.24
C LEU A 533 21.94 26.90 -17.40
N TYR A 534 21.80 27.66 -16.31
CA TYR A 534 21.23 29.00 -16.34
C TYR A 534 22.07 29.97 -17.18
N ASN A 535 23.40 29.92 -17.06
CA ASN A 535 24.32 30.69 -17.89
C ASN A 535 24.26 30.28 -19.36
N ALA A 536 24.18 28.99 -19.66
CA ALA A 536 24.03 28.49 -21.03
C ALA A 536 22.70 28.96 -21.65
N LEU A 537 21.62 28.96 -20.88
CA LEU A 537 20.31 29.46 -21.30
C LEU A 537 20.30 30.99 -21.53
N GLN A 538 21.10 31.75 -20.79
CA GLN A 538 21.24 33.21 -20.99
C GLN A 538 22.08 33.59 -22.21
N GLN A 539 23.06 32.76 -22.60
CA GLN A 539 23.93 33.02 -23.74
C GLN A 539 23.27 32.76 -25.11
N GLU A 540 22.13 32.06 -25.14
CA GLU A 540 21.30 31.89 -26.35
C GLU A 540 20.56 33.20 -26.68
N PRO A 541 20.94 33.94 -27.75
CA PRO A 541 20.26 35.16 -28.16
C PRO A 541 18.94 34.75 -28.84
N GLY A 542 17.91 34.54 -28.02
CA GLY A 542 16.59 34.09 -28.47
C GLY A 542 15.84 33.21 -27.48
N GLY A 543 16.44 32.71 -26.38
CA GLY A 543 15.84 31.66 -25.53
C GLY A 543 14.41 31.93 -25.01
N ARG A 544 14.06 33.19 -24.69
CA ARG A 544 12.67 33.56 -24.35
C ARG A 544 11.75 33.60 -25.57
N ALA A 545 12.25 34.05 -26.72
CA ALA A 545 11.50 34.04 -27.97
C ALA A 545 11.36 32.61 -28.54
N VAL A 546 12.28 31.67 -28.25
CA VAL A 546 12.22 30.28 -28.71
C VAL A 546 11.08 29.51 -28.02
N ALA A 547 10.88 29.67 -26.71
CA ALA A 547 9.74 29.04 -26.02
C ALA A 547 8.36 29.54 -26.55
N GLU A 548 8.29 30.80 -26.99
CA GLU A 548 7.11 31.42 -27.59
C GLU A 548 7.00 31.20 -29.12
N SER A 549 8.08 30.82 -29.81
CA SER A 549 8.11 30.59 -31.28
C SER A 549 8.15 29.13 -31.70
N LEU A 550 8.28 28.19 -30.76
CA LEU A 550 8.15 26.76 -31.05
C LEU A 550 6.68 26.42 -31.35
N SER A 551 6.45 25.84 -32.53
CA SER A 551 5.15 25.26 -32.87
C SER A 551 4.77 24.15 -31.89
N ASP A 552 3.47 23.88 -31.71
CA ASP A 552 2.97 22.83 -30.81
C ASP A 552 3.62 21.47 -31.08
N ARG A 553 3.87 21.16 -32.35
CA ARG A 553 4.57 19.95 -32.78
C ARG A 553 6.01 19.88 -32.25
N GLN A 554 6.77 20.98 -32.31
CA GLN A 554 8.14 21.00 -31.82
C GLN A 554 8.20 20.94 -30.29
N ARG A 555 7.21 21.51 -29.59
CA ARG A 555 7.06 21.37 -28.14
C ARG A 555 6.75 19.94 -27.73
N GLU A 556 5.90 19.24 -28.49
CA GLU A 556 5.59 17.84 -28.28
C GLU A 556 6.80 16.92 -28.55
N GLU A 557 7.54 17.16 -29.64
CA GLU A 557 8.78 16.44 -29.96
C GLU A 557 9.87 16.65 -28.88
N LEU A 558 10.01 17.87 -28.36
CA LEU A 558 10.92 18.17 -27.25
C LEU A 558 10.46 17.49 -25.95
N GLY A 559 9.16 17.49 -25.65
CA GLY A 559 8.59 16.78 -24.50
C GLY A 559 8.89 15.28 -24.54
N LEU A 560 8.72 14.65 -25.70
CA LEU A 560 9.07 13.24 -25.90
C LEU A 560 10.57 12.97 -25.74
N ALA A 561 11.43 13.88 -26.18
CA ALA A 561 12.88 13.79 -26.01
C ALA A 561 13.29 13.91 -24.53
N VAL A 562 12.70 14.86 -23.80
CA VAL A 562 12.90 15.03 -22.35
C VAL A 562 12.42 13.80 -21.59
N ASP A 563 11.27 13.24 -21.93
CA ASP A 563 10.77 12.02 -21.29
C ASP A 563 11.63 10.79 -21.62
N LYS A 564 12.21 10.73 -22.83
CA LYS A 564 13.18 9.70 -23.19
C LYS A 564 14.46 9.83 -22.34
N LEU A 565 14.96 11.05 -22.15
CA LEU A 565 16.12 11.32 -21.29
C LEU A 565 15.81 10.99 -19.82
N ARG A 566 14.66 11.40 -19.29
CA ARG A 566 14.22 11.04 -17.93
C ARG A 566 14.16 9.53 -17.72
N ARG A 567 13.58 8.79 -18.67
CA ARG A 567 13.55 7.32 -18.63
C ARG A 567 14.95 6.71 -18.69
N GLN A 568 15.88 7.31 -19.44
CA GLN A 568 17.27 6.87 -19.49
C GLN A 568 17.98 7.11 -18.16
N ILE A 569 17.85 8.30 -17.57
CA ILE A 569 18.43 8.64 -16.26
C ILE A 569 17.91 7.71 -15.17
N LEU A 570 16.59 7.45 -15.13
CA LEU A 570 16.00 6.50 -14.17
C LEU A 570 16.53 5.08 -14.33
N ARG A 571 16.73 4.62 -15.57
CA ARG A 571 17.34 3.30 -15.83
C ARG A 571 18.80 3.26 -15.38
N GLN A 572 19.57 4.31 -15.66
CA GLN A 572 20.95 4.42 -15.21
C GLN A 572 21.06 4.46 -13.69
N SER A 573 20.20 5.23 -13.00
CA SER A 573 20.12 5.25 -11.54
C SER A 573 19.91 3.85 -10.98
N ARG A 574 18.91 3.11 -11.49
CA ARG A 574 18.66 1.72 -11.05
C ARG A 574 19.83 0.77 -11.32
N GLN A 575 20.58 0.99 -12.40
CA GLN A 575 21.79 0.23 -12.69
C GLN A 575 22.89 0.51 -11.65
N TYR A 576 23.10 1.78 -11.30
CA TYR A 576 24.04 2.14 -10.23
C TYR A 576 23.61 1.59 -8.86
N ASP A 577 22.32 1.67 -8.52
CA ASP A 577 21.79 1.10 -7.28
C ASP A 577 22.03 -0.43 -7.22
N SER A 578 21.83 -1.11 -8.36
CA SER A 578 22.09 -2.55 -8.47
C SER A 578 23.57 -2.89 -8.34
N GLN A 579 24.46 -2.06 -8.89
CA GLN A 579 25.91 -2.21 -8.73
C GLN A 579 26.35 -2.02 -7.28
N ILE A 580 25.88 -0.97 -6.61
CA ILE A 580 26.17 -0.72 -5.20
C ILE A 580 25.67 -1.89 -4.34
N LEU A 581 24.46 -2.40 -4.61
CA LEU A 581 23.93 -3.56 -3.91
C LEU A 581 24.81 -4.81 -4.12
N GLN A 582 25.28 -5.03 -5.34
CA GLN A 582 26.18 -6.14 -5.66
C GLN A 582 27.51 -6.02 -4.91
N GLU A 583 28.16 -4.85 -4.93
CA GLU A 583 29.40 -4.60 -4.19
C GLU A 583 29.21 -4.83 -2.68
N ARG A 584 28.08 -4.38 -2.13
CA ARG A 584 27.73 -4.60 -0.71
C ARG A 584 27.50 -6.08 -0.40
N MET A 585 26.84 -6.82 -1.28
CA MET A 585 26.66 -8.28 -1.14
C MET A 585 28.01 -9.01 -1.19
N GLU A 586 28.92 -8.61 -2.06
CA GLU A 586 30.26 -9.20 -2.18
C GLU A 586 31.08 -8.96 -0.89
N LEU A 587 31.08 -7.74 -0.36
CA LEU A 587 31.72 -7.43 0.93
C LEU A 587 31.11 -8.23 2.08
N LEU A 588 29.79 -8.40 2.08
CA LEU A 588 29.09 -9.20 3.09
C LEU A 588 29.44 -10.69 2.99
N GLN A 589 29.53 -11.23 1.77
CA GLN A 589 29.98 -12.60 1.52
C GLN A 589 31.43 -12.80 1.99
N GLN A 590 32.34 -11.86 1.68
CA GLN A 590 33.72 -11.89 2.16
C GLN A 590 33.78 -11.87 3.70
N ALA A 591 33.02 -11.00 4.36
CA ALA A 591 32.94 -10.95 5.82
C ALA A 591 32.34 -12.23 6.44
N GLN A 592 31.38 -12.86 5.77
CA GLN A 592 30.83 -14.15 6.18
C GLN A 592 31.83 -15.31 5.98
N GLN A 593 32.63 -15.27 4.92
CA GLN A 593 33.66 -16.26 4.65
C GLN A 593 34.82 -16.16 5.65
N VAL A 594 35.23 -14.94 6.03
CA VAL A 594 36.19 -14.71 7.12
C VAL A 594 35.66 -15.24 8.45
N ARG A 595 34.38 -15.00 8.78
CA ARG A 595 33.75 -15.59 9.97
C ARG A 595 33.78 -17.11 9.96
N ARG A 596 33.39 -17.75 8.85
CA ARG A 596 33.48 -19.21 8.71
C ARG A 596 34.92 -19.73 8.80
N GLY A 597 35.89 -18.98 8.28
CA GLY A 597 37.31 -19.31 8.41
C GLY A 597 37.84 -19.21 9.85
N LEU A 598 37.35 -18.24 10.61
CA LEU A 598 37.64 -18.11 12.05
C LEU A 598 36.96 -19.22 12.86
N ASP A 599 35.74 -19.62 12.50
CA ASP A 599 35.03 -20.75 13.12
C ASP A 599 35.67 -22.12 12.80
N LEU A 600 36.48 -22.21 11.74
CA LEU A 600 37.18 -23.43 11.29
C LEU A 600 38.64 -23.53 11.76
N GLN A 601 39.20 -22.51 12.42
CA GLN A 601 40.50 -22.65 13.08
C GLN A 601 40.30 -23.32 14.45
N PRO A 602 40.81 -24.56 14.67
CA PRO A 602 40.85 -25.10 16.01
C PRO A 602 41.79 -24.24 16.86
N PRO A 603 41.50 -24.02 18.16
CA PRO A 603 42.37 -23.24 19.02
C PRO A 603 43.74 -23.92 19.04
N GLN A 604 44.77 -23.23 18.53
CA GLN A 604 46.14 -23.63 18.82
C GLN A 604 46.32 -23.50 20.33
N ARG A 605 46.34 -24.64 21.02
CA ARG A 605 46.75 -24.74 22.41
C ARG A 605 48.18 -24.21 22.52
N LYS A 606 48.32 -22.97 22.97
CA LYS A 606 49.51 -22.50 23.67
C LYS A 606 49.10 -22.27 25.11
N ASP A 607 49.59 -23.18 25.94
CA ASP A 607 49.73 -23.19 27.39
C ASP A 607 48.76 -22.37 28.26
N ALA A 608 48.09 -23.12 29.12
CA ALA A 608 47.09 -22.67 30.07
C ALA A 608 47.65 -21.68 31.11
N VAL A 609 46.99 -20.52 31.22
CA VAL A 609 46.80 -19.82 32.49
C VAL A 609 45.30 -19.51 32.61
N SER A 610 44.77 -19.86 33.78
CA SER A 610 43.35 -19.85 34.17
C SER A 610 42.65 -18.50 34.02
N LEU A 611 41.52 -18.48 33.30
CA LEU A 611 40.52 -17.40 33.29
C LEU A 611 39.09 -18.01 33.27
N PRO A 612 38.10 -17.38 33.94
CA PRO A 612 36.74 -17.91 34.09
C PRO A 612 35.88 -17.74 32.81
N PRO A 613 34.69 -18.38 32.71
CA PRO A 613 34.04 -18.65 31.43
C PRO A 613 33.28 -17.41 30.91
N SER A 614 33.85 -16.73 29.92
CA SER A 614 33.16 -15.66 29.19
C SER A 614 32.09 -16.25 28.27
N ARG A 615 30.88 -15.72 28.42
CA ARG A 615 29.70 -15.94 27.59
C ARG A 615 30.03 -15.81 26.10
N CYS A 616 29.59 -16.80 25.33
CA CYS A 616 29.48 -16.75 23.89
C CYS A 616 28.56 -15.57 23.47
N MET A 617 29.14 -14.40 23.16
CA MET A 617 28.43 -13.30 22.51
C MET A 617 28.19 -13.68 21.05
N ARG A 618 26.96 -14.10 20.76
CA ARG A 618 26.43 -14.19 19.41
C ARG A 618 26.25 -12.75 18.91
N VAL A 619 27.19 -12.23 18.13
CA VAL A 619 27.08 -10.90 17.50
C VAL A 619 25.99 -10.95 16.44
N SER A 620 24.76 -10.64 16.84
CA SER A 620 23.69 -10.28 15.93
C SER A 620 24.00 -8.88 15.38
N MET A 621 24.68 -8.79 14.23
CA MET A 621 24.65 -7.58 13.43
C MET A 621 23.23 -7.46 12.84
N SER A 622 22.38 -6.70 13.51
CA SER A 622 21.16 -6.18 12.93
C SER A 622 21.54 -5.31 11.74
N VAL A 623 21.46 -5.87 10.54
CA VAL A 623 21.45 -5.08 9.30
C VAL A 623 20.14 -4.30 9.36
N GLY A 624 20.26 -3.02 9.69
CA GLY A 624 19.15 -2.08 9.65
C GLY A 624 18.59 -2.05 8.24
N VAL A 625 17.45 -2.70 8.05
CA VAL A 625 16.54 -2.46 6.93
C VAL A 625 15.83 -1.16 7.29
N PHE A 626 16.28 -0.05 6.73
CA PHE A 626 15.54 1.21 6.75
C PHE A 626 14.76 1.36 5.45
N VAL A 627 13.47 1.63 5.61
CA VAL A 627 12.56 2.21 4.61
C VAL A 627 12.97 3.65 4.32
#